data_AF-A0A2V7KZQ4-F1
#
_entry.id   AF-A0A2V7KZQ4-F1
#
_cell.length_a   1.000
_cell.length_b   1.000
_cell.length_c   1.000
_cell.angle_alpha   90.00
_cell.angle_beta   90.00
_cell.angle_gamma   90.00
#
_symmetry.space_group_name_H-M   'P 1'
#
loop_
_entity.id
_entity.type
_entity.pdbx_description
1 polymer ?
#
loop_
_entity_poly.entity_id
_entity_poly.type
_entity_poly.pdbx_seq_one_letter_code
_entity_poly.pdbx_strand_id
1 'polypeptide(L)'
;MVQDSAKIDALVRKAVFGSEDEKAHARWMIWEMGQQAGVRPASIHELYMARGRGETPAFTTPAMNVRILSYDTGRAIFRAARRLDAGAIICEIARSEIAYTDQRPAEYVAVMTAAALREGFVGPLFIQGDHVQVNAKKYAADPNAELSALRALIEEELHAGFYNIDVDTSTLVDLSKPNLDEQQRSNYERAAELTQFIREREPDHVTVSVGAEIGEVGGKNSDVHELKAFMDGYNRTIQRIGAKPGISKISVQTGTSHGGVVLPDGSIAKVQLDLEALKALSQDARSKYGLGGAVQHGASTLPQEAFSQFPACEAVEIHLATNFQTIVMDHPALPQDLRREVNEWVKTEAKEEWKKGDSEEQFLYKSRKKAIGPFKRQFWDLPEDIRARVGADLEKTFTFLFEQLRVKGTRAMTDKYVKPKLDSHAAPRAALVSAPDDAEAGE
;
A
#
# COMPACT_ATOMS: atom_id res chain seq x y z
N MET A 1 16.70 -20.89 -16.79
CA MET A 1 15.90 -20.47 -15.62
C MET A 1 16.64 -20.62 -14.29
N VAL A 2 17.13 -21.79 -13.86
CA VAL A 2 17.83 -21.91 -12.55
C VAL A 2 19.12 -21.07 -12.44
N GLN A 3 19.88 -20.92 -13.53
CA GLN A 3 21.10 -20.07 -13.51
C GLN A 3 20.83 -18.55 -13.52
N ASP A 4 19.61 -18.11 -13.87
CA ASP A 4 19.26 -16.68 -13.84
C ASP A 4 18.76 -16.25 -12.45
N SER A 5 18.23 -17.20 -11.67
CA SER A 5 17.72 -16.97 -10.32
C SER A 5 18.77 -16.41 -9.34
N ALA A 6 19.94 -17.04 -9.25
CA ALA A 6 21.01 -16.59 -8.33
C ALA A 6 21.58 -15.21 -8.73
N LYS A 7 21.49 -14.85 -10.02
CA LYS A 7 21.94 -13.54 -10.51
C LYS A 7 20.97 -12.43 -10.09
N ILE A 8 19.66 -12.69 -10.14
CA ILE A 8 18.66 -11.75 -9.62
C ILE A 8 18.84 -11.57 -8.11
N ASP A 9 19.07 -12.65 -7.35
CA ASP A 9 19.28 -12.60 -5.90
C ASP A 9 20.48 -11.69 -5.54
N ALA A 10 21.60 -11.81 -6.27
CA ALA A 10 22.76 -10.95 -6.09
C ALA A 10 22.49 -9.49 -6.51
N LEU A 11 21.71 -9.31 -7.59
CA LEU A 11 21.40 -7.98 -8.14
C LEU A 11 20.50 -7.17 -7.21
N VAL A 12 19.43 -7.78 -6.68
CA VAL A 12 18.53 -7.10 -5.73
C VAL A 12 19.26 -6.78 -4.43
N ARG A 13 20.19 -7.64 -3.98
CA ARG A 13 21.03 -7.34 -2.82
C ARG A 13 21.86 -6.07 -3.03
N LYS A 14 22.43 -5.87 -4.23
CA LYS A 14 23.13 -4.62 -4.57
C LYS A 14 22.18 -3.42 -4.64
N ALA A 15 20.97 -3.62 -5.17
CA ALA A 15 19.95 -2.58 -5.25
C ALA A 15 19.51 -2.03 -3.87
N VAL A 16 19.66 -2.82 -2.81
CA VAL A 16 19.31 -2.44 -1.43
C VAL A 16 20.55 -2.01 -0.64
N PHE A 17 21.64 -2.78 -0.70
CA PHE A 17 22.76 -2.70 0.24
C PHE A 17 24.11 -2.29 -0.38
N GLY A 18 24.16 -2.05 -1.70
CA GLY A 18 25.37 -1.60 -2.38
C GLY A 18 25.73 -0.15 -2.07
N SER A 19 26.86 0.31 -2.62
CA SER A 19 27.15 1.75 -2.75
C SER A 19 26.10 2.46 -3.59
N GLU A 20 26.02 3.79 -3.55
CA GLU A 20 25.03 4.55 -4.33
C GLU A 20 25.12 4.27 -5.85
N ASP A 21 26.34 4.15 -6.38
CA ASP A 21 26.55 3.77 -7.78
C ASP A 21 26.06 2.34 -8.06
N GLU A 22 26.35 1.39 -7.17
CA GLU A 22 25.87 0.00 -7.31
C GLU A 22 24.35 -0.08 -7.21
N LYS A 23 23.73 0.67 -6.29
CA LYS A 23 22.27 0.75 -6.15
C LYS A 23 21.65 1.29 -7.43
N ALA A 24 22.14 2.41 -7.95
CA ALA A 24 21.63 3.02 -9.17
C ALA A 24 21.70 2.07 -10.37
N HIS A 25 22.86 1.43 -10.60
CA HIS A 25 23.03 0.47 -11.69
C HIS A 25 22.19 -0.80 -11.49
N ALA A 26 22.11 -1.32 -10.26
CA ALA A 26 21.33 -2.52 -9.99
C ALA A 26 19.84 -2.30 -10.19
N ARG A 27 19.30 -1.18 -9.68
CA ARG A 27 17.89 -0.79 -9.84
C ARG A 27 17.55 -0.57 -11.32
N TRP A 28 18.42 0.12 -12.06
CA TRP A 28 18.26 0.29 -13.50
C TRP A 28 18.25 -1.05 -14.25
N MET A 29 19.21 -1.95 -13.95
CA MET A 29 19.25 -3.25 -14.63
C MET A 29 18.02 -4.10 -14.30
N ILE A 30 17.55 -4.10 -13.04
CA ILE A 30 16.31 -4.79 -12.65
C ILE A 30 15.11 -4.22 -13.43
N TRP A 31 15.02 -2.89 -13.53
CA TRP A 31 13.99 -2.22 -14.30
C TRP A 31 13.99 -2.72 -15.75
N GLU A 32 15.12 -2.61 -16.45
CA GLU A 32 15.24 -3.04 -17.86
C GLU A 32 14.90 -4.53 -18.04
N MET A 33 15.33 -5.39 -17.11
CA MET A 33 14.96 -6.81 -17.12
C MET A 33 13.45 -7.00 -16.97
N GLY A 34 12.80 -6.25 -16.07
CA GLY A 34 11.34 -6.23 -15.90
C GLY A 34 10.64 -5.82 -17.19
N GLN A 35 11.09 -4.74 -17.81
CA GLN A 35 10.54 -4.22 -19.06
C GLN A 35 10.57 -5.25 -20.20
N GLN A 36 11.69 -5.96 -20.36
CA GLN A 36 11.83 -7.00 -21.39
C GLN A 36 11.09 -8.29 -21.05
N ALA A 37 11.04 -8.68 -19.77
CA ALA A 37 10.31 -9.86 -19.32
C ALA A 37 8.79 -9.66 -19.25
N GLY A 38 8.31 -8.43 -19.40
CA GLY A 38 6.89 -8.09 -19.29
C GLY A 38 6.40 -7.94 -17.85
N VAL A 39 7.30 -7.74 -16.89
CA VAL A 39 7.00 -7.33 -15.51
C VAL A 39 7.15 -5.82 -15.46
N ARG A 40 6.06 -5.11 -15.74
CA ARG A 40 6.11 -3.66 -15.98
C ARG A 40 5.25 -2.94 -14.96
N PRO A 41 5.78 -1.91 -14.27
CA PRO A 41 4.96 -1.04 -13.45
C PRO A 41 3.75 -0.52 -14.24
N ALA A 42 2.58 -0.59 -13.62
CA ALA A 42 1.32 -0.33 -14.29
C ALA A 42 0.31 0.34 -13.34
N SER A 43 -0.67 1.03 -13.94
CA SER A 43 -1.82 1.53 -13.21
C SER A 43 -3.01 0.59 -13.31
N ILE A 44 -3.69 0.37 -12.19
CA ILE A 44 -4.92 -0.42 -12.10
C ILE A 44 -6.16 0.38 -12.56
N HIS A 45 -6.01 1.67 -12.88
CA HIS A 45 -7.09 2.60 -13.17
C HIS A 45 -8.17 2.01 -14.10
N GLU A 46 -7.78 1.52 -15.28
CA GLU A 46 -8.73 1.00 -16.27
C GLU A 46 -9.49 -0.25 -15.80
N LEU A 47 -8.85 -1.10 -14.99
CA LEU A 47 -9.51 -2.26 -14.39
C LEU A 47 -10.59 -1.81 -13.39
N TYR A 48 -10.30 -0.80 -12.58
CA TYR A 48 -11.27 -0.25 -11.63
C TYR A 48 -12.39 0.51 -12.32
N MET A 49 -12.11 1.23 -13.40
CA MET A 49 -13.16 1.87 -14.19
C MET A 49 -14.06 0.82 -14.87
N ALA A 50 -13.51 -0.30 -15.36
CA ALA A 50 -14.31 -1.42 -15.83
C ALA A 50 -15.19 -2.04 -14.72
N ARG A 51 -14.66 -2.14 -13.49
CA ARG A 51 -15.43 -2.58 -12.32
C ARG A 51 -16.59 -1.65 -12.01
N GLY A 52 -16.35 -0.33 -12.03
CA GLY A 52 -17.38 0.70 -11.82
C GLY A 52 -18.51 0.65 -12.84
N ARG A 53 -18.18 0.30 -14.10
CA ARG A 53 -19.15 0.09 -15.18
C ARG A 53 -19.87 -1.28 -15.15
N GLY A 54 -19.50 -2.17 -14.22
CA GLY A 54 -20.07 -3.52 -14.13
C GLY A 54 -19.59 -4.49 -15.22
N GLU A 55 -18.45 -4.20 -15.87
CA GLU A 55 -17.89 -5.00 -16.95
C GLU A 55 -17.03 -6.19 -16.46
N THR A 56 -16.93 -6.35 -15.13
CA THR A 56 -16.15 -7.38 -14.47
C THR A 56 -16.96 -8.05 -13.36
N PRO A 57 -16.70 -9.32 -13.03
CA PRO A 57 -17.23 -9.92 -11.82
C PRO A 57 -16.73 -9.19 -10.57
N ALA A 58 -17.37 -9.45 -9.44
CA ALA A 58 -16.97 -8.92 -8.15
C ALA A 58 -15.75 -9.65 -7.57
N PHE A 59 -14.66 -8.90 -7.38
CA PHE A 59 -13.46 -9.25 -6.64
C PHE A 59 -13.04 -8.03 -5.81
N THR A 60 -12.13 -8.26 -4.87
CA THR A 60 -11.48 -7.20 -4.08
C THR A 60 -9.97 -7.35 -4.27
N THR A 61 -9.29 -6.35 -4.80
CA THR A 61 -7.83 -6.38 -4.95
C THR A 61 -7.18 -6.34 -3.57
N PRO A 62 -6.32 -7.31 -3.20
CA PRO A 62 -5.46 -7.14 -2.05
C PRO A 62 -4.35 -6.13 -2.39
N ALA A 63 -4.33 -5.04 -1.65
CA ALA A 63 -3.18 -4.14 -1.55
C ALA A 63 -2.37 -4.56 -0.31
N MET A 64 -1.08 -4.81 -0.52
CA MET A 64 -0.24 -5.52 0.45
C MET A 64 0.98 -4.67 0.80
N ASN A 65 1.01 -4.12 2.02
CA ASN A 65 2.15 -3.36 2.51
C ASN A 65 3.32 -4.30 2.82
N VAL A 66 4.37 -4.27 1.97
CA VAL A 66 5.53 -5.17 2.09
C VAL A 66 6.63 -4.50 2.93
N ARG A 67 6.50 -4.61 4.26
CA ARG A 67 7.35 -3.90 5.24
C ARG A 67 8.69 -4.59 5.54
N ILE A 68 8.68 -5.91 5.73
CA ILE A 68 9.83 -6.68 6.27
C ILE A 68 10.13 -7.89 5.39
N LEU A 69 11.42 -8.27 5.32
CA LEU A 69 11.90 -9.32 4.40
C LEU A 69 11.35 -9.10 2.99
N SER A 70 11.38 -7.85 2.52
CA SER A 70 10.55 -7.41 1.39
C SER A 70 10.77 -8.23 0.12
N TYR A 71 12.00 -8.67 -0.14
CA TYR A 71 12.27 -9.57 -1.26
C TYR A 71 11.62 -10.94 -1.10
N ASP A 72 11.77 -11.60 0.05
CA ASP A 72 11.20 -12.92 0.30
C ASP A 72 9.66 -12.89 0.42
N THR A 73 9.12 -11.82 1.00
CA THR A 73 7.67 -11.53 1.03
C THR A 73 7.13 -11.30 -0.37
N GLY A 74 7.77 -10.45 -1.19
CA GLY A 74 7.41 -10.26 -2.59
C GLY A 74 7.46 -11.56 -3.39
N ARG A 75 8.48 -12.38 -3.18
CA ARG A 75 8.58 -13.70 -3.82
C ARG A 75 7.40 -14.61 -3.43
N ALA A 76 7.00 -14.61 -2.17
CA ALA A 76 5.82 -15.35 -1.70
C ALA A 76 4.51 -14.88 -2.37
N ILE A 77 4.35 -13.56 -2.53
CA ILE A 77 3.23 -12.95 -3.27
C ILE A 77 3.19 -13.48 -4.70
N PHE A 78 4.30 -13.39 -5.44
CA PHE A 78 4.32 -13.77 -6.86
C PHE A 78 4.22 -15.28 -7.10
N ARG A 79 4.72 -16.13 -6.18
CA ARG A 79 4.45 -17.58 -6.24
C ARG A 79 2.96 -17.87 -6.08
N ALA A 80 2.30 -17.26 -5.09
CA ALA A 80 0.86 -17.40 -4.90
C ALA A 80 0.06 -16.88 -6.11
N ALA A 81 0.44 -15.72 -6.64
CA ALA A 81 -0.21 -15.09 -7.79
C ALA A 81 -0.15 -15.99 -9.03
N ARG A 82 1.02 -16.54 -9.34
CA ARG A 82 1.19 -17.48 -10.46
C ARG A 82 0.40 -18.76 -10.25
N ARG A 83 0.42 -19.32 -9.04
CA ARG A 83 -0.32 -20.54 -8.72
C ARG A 83 -1.83 -20.38 -8.94
N LEU A 84 -2.37 -19.21 -8.62
CA LEU A 84 -3.81 -18.92 -8.69
C LEU A 84 -4.24 -18.16 -9.95
N ASP A 85 -3.31 -17.89 -10.87
CA ASP A 85 -3.57 -17.04 -12.05
C ASP A 85 -4.20 -15.68 -11.66
N ALA A 86 -3.68 -15.08 -10.57
CA ALA A 86 -4.14 -13.79 -10.07
C ALA A 86 -3.38 -12.65 -10.76
N GLY A 87 -4.13 -11.71 -11.33
CA GLY A 87 -3.60 -10.48 -11.94
C GLY A 87 -3.98 -9.21 -11.19
N ALA A 88 -5.10 -9.20 -10.47
CA ALA A 88 -5.54 -8.06 -9.66
C ALA A 88 -4.95 -8.14 -8.25
N ILE A 89 -3.68 -7.77 -8.09
CA ILE A 89 -2.97 -7.71 -6.80
C ILE A 89 -2.07 -6.47 -6.78
N ILE A 90 -1.97 -5.79 -5.64
CA ILE A 90 -1.16 -4.57 -5.48
C ILE A 90 -0.09 -4.82 -4.40
N CYS A 91 1.15 -4.44 -4.69
CA CYS A 91 2.19 -4.30 -3.68
C CYS A 91 2.28 -2.82 -3.31
N GLU A 92 2.18 -2.48 -2.03
CA GLU A 92 2.16 -1.09 -1.59
C GLU A 92 3.14 -0.81 -0.45
N ILE A 93 3.39 0.48 -0.23
CA ILE A 93 4.08 0.97 0.95
C ILE A 93 3.54 2.37 1.26
N ALA A 94 3.31 2.66 2.53
CA ALA A 94 2.76 3.94 2.96
C ALA A 94 3.85 4.99 3.28
N ARG A 95 3.50 6.27 3.27
CA ARG A 95 4.41 7.39 3.56
C ARG A 95 5.24 7.19 4.83
N SER A 96 4.59 6.74 5.91
CA SER A 96 5.24 6.47 7.19
C SER A 96 6.14 5.23 7.14
N GLU A 97 5.72 4.21 6.40
CA GLU A 97 6.43 2.95 6.23
C GLU A 97 7.73 3.12 5.45
N ILE A 98 7.74 3.99 4.44
CA ILE A 98 8.97 4.37 3.73
C ILE A 98 10.06 4.77 4.72
N ALA A 99 9.71 5.59 5.72
CA ALA A 99 10.64 6.08 6.73
C ALA A 99 11.07 4.98 7.72
N TYR A 100 10.14 4.33 8.42
CA TYR A 100 10.53 3.38 9.49
C TYR A 100 11.07 2.05 8.98
N THR A 101 10.80 1.69 7.71
CA THR A 101 11.39 0.50 7.08
C THR A 101 12.69 0.80 6.32
N ASP A 102 13.04 2.08 6.15
CA ASP A 102 14.13 2.53 5.27
C ASP A 102 13.97 1.97 3.84
N GLN A 103 12.76 2.04 3.28
CA GLN A 103 12.45 1.52 1.94
C GLN A 103 11.90 2.63 1.04
N ARG A 104 12.79 3.43 0.48
CA ARG A 104 12.41 4.48 -0.50
C ARG A 104 11.80 3.89 -1.78
N PRO A 105 10.92 4.63 -2.48
CA PRO A 105 10.25 4.20 -3.72
C PRO A 105 11.13 3.46 -4.74
N ALA A 106 12.30 4.01 -5.08
CA ALA A 106 13.20 3.40 -6.07
C ALA A 106 13.74 2.02 -5.62
N GLU A 107 13.94 1.82 -4.32
CA GLU A 107 14.29 0.52 -3.78
C GLU A 107 13.09 -0.43 -3.85
N TYR A 108 11.93 0.02 -3.37
CA TYR A 108 10.72 -0.80 -3.31
C TYR A 108 10.35 -1.38 -4.68
N VAL A 109 10.35 -0.54 -5.73
CA VAL A 109 10.07 -0.98 -7.10
C VAL A 109 11.09 -2.00 -7.58
N ALA A 110 12.38 -1.79 -7.31
CA ALA A 110 13.41 -2.74 -7.70
C ALA A 110 13.25 -4.08 -6.96
N VAL A 111 12.92 -4.07 -5.67
CA VAL A 111 12.72 -5.30 -4.89
C VAL A 111 11.49 -6.07 -5.39
N MET A 112 10.36 -5.40 -5.62
CA MET A 112 9.14 -6.05 -6.14
C MET A 112 9.34 -6.59 -7.56
N THR A 113 9.98 -5.82 -8.43
CA THR A 113 10.31 -6.25 -9.80
C THR A 113 11.24 -7.45 -9.79
N ALA A 114 12.30 -7.42 -8.98
CA ALA A 114 13.22 -8.55 -8.83
C ALA A 114 12.50 -9.80 -8.28
N ALA A 115 11.57 -9.64 -7.33
CA ALA A 115 10.81 -10.75 -6.79
C ALA A 115 9.90 -11.39 -7.86
N ALA A 116 9.20 -10.58 -8.64
CA ALA A 116 8.38 -11.04 -9.77
C ALA A 116 9.23 -11.77 -10.82
N LEU A 117 10.36 -11.19 -11.23
CA LEU A 117 11.32 -11.81 -12.15
C LEU A 117 11.84 -13.14 -11.62
N ARG A 118 12.25 -13.17 -10.35
CA ARG A 118 12.81 -14.34 -9.68
C ARG A 118 11.85 -15.52 -9.65
N GLU A 119 10.56 -15.23 -9.53
CA GLU A 119 9.49 -16.22 -9.47
C GLU A 119 8.81 -16.44 -10.83
N GLY A 120 9.27 -15.79 -11.90
CA GLY A 120 8.75 -15.97 -13.26
C GLY A 120 7.32 -15.43 -13.44
N PHE A 121 6.92 -14.43 -12.66
CA PHE A 121 5.71 -13.68 -12.93
C PHE A 121 5.95 -12.82 -14.18
N VAL A 122 4.93 -12.67 -15.00
CA VAL A 122 4.89 -11.82 -16.18
C VAL A 122 3.57 -11.10 -16.10
N GLY A 123 3.44 -9.82 -16.42
CA GLY A 123 2.17 -9.08 -16.36
C GLY A 123 2.32 -7.70 -15.74
N PRO A 124 1.22 -6.94 -15.66
CA PRO A 124 1.20 -5.66 -14.96
C PRO A 124 1.67 -5.82 -13.51
N LEU A 125 2.62 -4.99 -13.10
CA LEU A 125 3.09 -4.88 -11.73
C LEU A 125 2.46 -3.62 -11.11
N PHE A 126 1.42 -3.81 -10.28
CA PHE A 126 0.78 -2.69 -9.60
C PHE A 126 1.55 -2.36 -8.33
N ILE A 127 2.18 -1.18 -8.32
CA ILE A 127 2.85 -0.61 -7.15
C ILE A 127 2.08 0.61 -6.71
N GLN A 128 1.78 0.68 -5.42
CA GLN A 128 0.94 1.72 -4.83
C GLN A 128 1.65 2.49 -3.73
N GLY A 129 1.47 3.81 -3.76
CA GLY A 129 1.79 4.71 -2.66
C GLY A 129 0.56 4.78 -1.78
N ASP A 130 0.60 4.08 -0.65
CA ASP A 130 -0.48 4.05 0.33
C ASP A 130 -0.38 5.28 1.23
N HIS A 131 -1.51 5.76 1.76
CA HIS A 131 -1.60 6.94 2.63
C HIS A 131 -0.55 8.01 2.33
N VAL A 132 -0.62 8.63 1.14
CA VAL A 132 0.07 9.91 0.89
C VAL A 132 -0.68 10.99 1.69
N GLN A 133 -0.56 10.86 3.00
CA GLN A 133 -1.43 11.47 3.99
C GLN A 133 -0.91 12.84 4.38
N VAL A 134 -1.81 13.81 4.51
CA VAL A 134 -1.51 15.09 5.15
C VAL A 134 -1.42 14.93 6.67
N ASN A 135 -0.28 15.29 7.26
CA ASN A 135 -0.16 15.35 8.71
C ASN A 135 -0.88 16.60 9.25
N ALA A 136 -1.99 16.42 9.96
CA ALA A 136 -2.83 17.54 10.43
C ALA A 136 -2.07 18.56 11.32
N LYS A 137 -1.11 18.09 12.14
CA LYS A 137 -0.30 18.98 13.00
C LYS A 137 0.66 19.82 12.16
N LYS A 138 1.37 19.21 11.21
CA LYS A 138 2.29 19.91 10.30
C LYS A 138 1.52 20.85 9.38
N TYR A 139 0.38 20.44 8.87
CA TYR A 139 -0.51 21.27 8.07
C TYR A 139 -1.02 22.49 8.85
N ALA A 140 -1.44 22.31 10.11
CA ALA A 140 -1.87 23.44 10.94
C ALA A 140 -0.73 24.44 11.23
N ALA A 141 0.51 23.97 11.29
CA ALA A 141 1.69 24.81 11.49
C ALA A 141 2.11 25.54 10.20
N ASP A 142 2.21 24.83 9.08
CA ASP A 142 2.54 25.37 7.76
C ASP A 142 1.91 24.50 6.64
N PRO A 143 0.74 24.90 6.11
CA PRO A 143 0.07 24.16 5.03
C PRO A 143 0.92 24.04 3.76
N ASN A 144 1.71 25.07 3.44
CA ASN A 144 2.49 25.10 2.20
C ASN A 144 3.66 24.14 2.28
N ALA A 145 4.35 24.11 3.43
CA ALA A 145 5.45 23.17 3.65
C ALA A 145 4.96 21.71 3.60
N GLU A 146 3.85 21.41 4.29
CA GLU A 146 3.30 20.05 4.30
C GLU A 146 2.85 19.60 2.91
N LEU A 147 2.07 20.41 2.18
CA LEU A 147 1.66 20.08 0.82
C LEU A 147 2.84 20.02 -0.17
N SER A 148 3.94 20.72 0.09
CA SER A 148 5.15 20.61 -0.73
C SER A 148 5.89 19.30 -0.47
N ALA A 149 5.90 18.81 0.78
CA ALA A 149 6.44 17.49 1.12
C ALA A 149 5.66 16.36 0.45
N LEU A 150 4.32 16.41 0.46
CA LEU A 150 3.49 15.43 -0.25
C LEU A 150 3.74 15.46 -1.76
N ARG A 151 3.82 16.65 -2.36
CA ARG A 151 4.11 16.81 -3.78
C ARG A 151 5.48 16.25 -4.17
N ALA A 152 6.50 16.46 -3.34
CA ALA A 152 7.81 15.87 -3.53
C ALA A 152 7.76 14.33 -3.44
N LEU A 153 6.98 13.77 -2.50
CA LEU A 153 6.82 12.32 -2.38
C LEU A 153 6.11 11.73 -3.60
N ILE A 154 5.00 12.33 -4.04
CA ILE A 154 4.28 11.93 -5.25
C ILE A 154 5.21 11.95 -6.47
N GLU A 155 6.05 12.98 -6.60
CA GLU A 155 7.00 13.07 -7.72
C GLU A 155 8.04 11.95 -7.67
N GLU A 156 8.57 11.62 -6.49
CA GLU A 156 9.48 10.50 -6.29
C GLU A 156 8.82 9.14 -6.59
N GLU A 157 7.59 8.94 -6.13
CA GLU A 157 6.77 7.76 -6.37
C GLU A 157 6.51 7.56 -7.87
N LEU A 158 5.99 8.58 -8.56
CA LEU A 158 5.73 8.55 -10.01
C LEU A 158 7.02 8.27 -10.79
N HIS A 159 8.12 8.91 -10.41
CA HIS A 159 9.41 8.67 -11.04
C HIS A 159 9.90 7.24 -10.82
N ALA A 160 9.68 6.66 -9.63
CA ALA A 160 10.08 5.28 -9.33
C ALA A 160 9.21 4.22 -10.02
N GLY A 161 7.95 4.52 -10.35
CA GLY A 161 7.02 3.60 -11.01
C GLY A 161 5.75 3.30 -10.20
N PHE A 162 5.41 4.13 -9.22
CA PHE A 162 4.16 4.04 -8.47
C PHE A 162 3.06 4.68 -9.29
N TYR A 163 2.27 3.86 -9.97
CA TYR A 163 1.18 4.33 -10.84
C TYR A 163 -0.20 4.14 -10.22
N ASN A 164 -0.23 3.96 -8.91
CA ASN A 164 -1.40 3.92 -8.05
C ASN A 164 -1.04 4.74 -6.81
N ILE A 165 -1.76 5.81 -6.52
CA ILE A 165 -1.42 6.76 -5.46
C ILE A 165 -2.69 7.09 -4.68
N ASP A 166 -2.68 6.79 -3.39
CA ASP A 166 -3.80 7.08 -2.50
C ASP A 166 -3.51 8.34 -1.71
N VAL A 167 -4.19 9.43 -2.12
CA VAL A 167 -4.06 10.72 -1.45
C VAL A 167 -5.00 10.74 -0.25
N ASP A 168 -4.44 10.97 0.92
CA ASP A 168 -5.22 10.98 2.16
C ASP A 168 -5.21 12.37 2.81
N THR A 169 -6.28 13.10 2.53
CA THR A 169 -6.54 14.43 3.11
C THR A 169 -7.64 14.38 4.16
N SER A 170 -8.03 13.17 4.61
CA SER A 170 -9.15 12.94 5.53
C SER A 170 -8.88 13.51 6.93
N THR A 171 -7.60 13.62 7.32
CA THR A 171 -7.15 14.27 8.57
C THR A 171 -7.51 15.76 8.65
N LEU A 172 -7.88 16.38 7.52
CA LEU A 172 -8.28 17.79 7.45
C LEU A 172 -9.80 18.01 7.64
N VAL A 173 -10.57 16.95 7.90
CA VAL A 173 -12.01 17.06 8.18
C VAL A 173 -12.22 17.80 9.50
N ASP A 174 -12.99 18.90 9.46
CA ASP A 174 -13.28 19.74 10.62
C ASP A 174 -14.72 19.55 11.09
N LEU A 175 -14.94 18.66 12.05
CA LEU A 175 -16.27 18.34 12.60
C LEU A 175 -16.94 19.52 13.32
N SER A 176 -16.24 20.62 13.59
CA SER A 176 -16.83 21.82 14.21
C SER A 176 -17.70 22.63 13.25
N LYS A 177 -17.64 22.34 11.94
CA LYS A 177 -18.42 23.04 10.92
C LYS A 177 -19.90 22.63 10.93
N PRO A 178 -20.82 23.56 10.57
CA PRO A 178 -22.26 23.38 10.71
C PRO A 178 -22.90 22.32 9.79
N ASN A 179 -22.22 21.90 8.72
CA ASN A 179 -22.75 20.91 7.78
C ASN A 179 -21.63 20.09 7.12
N LEU A 180 -21.98 18.91 6.59
CA LEU A 180 -21.02 17.95 6.02
C LEU A 180 -20.16 18.51 4.88
N ASP A 181 -20.70 19.42 4.04
CA ASP A 181 -19.93 20.03 2.95
C ASP A 181 -18.81 20.94 3.50
N GLU A 182 -19.11 21.72 4.53
CA GLU A 182 -18.10 22.54 5.20
C GLU A 182 -17.11 21.71 6.02
N GLN A 183 -17.55 20.63 6.65
CA GLN A 183 -16.66 19.70 7.37
C GLN A 183 -15.66 19.04 6.42
N GLN A 184 -16.10 18.64 5.22
CA GLN A 184 -15.29 17.96 4.21
C GLN A 184 -14.49 18.90 3.30
N ARG A 185 -14.67 20.23 3.40
CA ARG A 185 -14.13 21.18 2.41
C ARG A 185 -12.64 21.05 2.17
N SER A 186 -11.85 21.12 3.24
CA SER A 186 -10.40 20.98 3.14
C SER A 186 -9.98 19.62 2.59
N ASN A 187 -10.72 18.56 2.96
CA ASN A 187 -10.46 17.21 2.44
C ASN A 187 -10.64 17.16 0.92
N TYR A 188 -11.83 17.50 0.40
CA TYR A 188 -12.07 17.39 -1.04
C TYR A 188 -11.28 18.40 -1.88
N GLU A 189 -10.98 19.60 -1.35
CA GLU A 189 -10.21 20.61 -2.09
C GLU A 189 -8.76 20.17 -2.25
N ARG A 190 -8.12 19.70 -1.17
CA ARG A 190 -6.73 19.23 -1.22
C ARG A 190 -6.58 17.92 -1.99
N ALA A 191 -7.53 16.99 -1.89
CA ALA A 191 -7.55 15.80 -2.73
C ALA A 191 -7.60 16.15 -4.23
N ALA A 192 -8.42 17.12 -4.62
CA ALA A 192 -8.53 17.56 -6.02
C ALA A 192 -7.25 18.25 -6.53
N GLU A 193 -6.61 19.08 -5.69
CA GLU A 193 -5.32 19.72 -6.00
C GLU A 193 -4.18 18.70 -6.16
N LEU A 194 -4.11 17.69 -5.27
CA LEU A 194 -3.13 16.61 -5.39
C LEU A 194 -3.42 15.73 -6.61
N THR A 195 -4.70 15.48 -6.92
CA THR A 195 -5.08 14.79 -8.16
C THR A 195 -4.58 15.56 -9.38
N GLN A 196 -4.77 16.89 -9.43
CA GLN A 196 -4.23 17.72 -10.52
C GLN A 196 -2.71 17.58 -10.62
N PHE A 197 -2.01 17.69 -9.49
CA PHE A 197 -0.56 17.59 -9.46
C PHE A 197 -0.06 16.25 -10.04
N ILE A 198 -0.74 15.14 -9.73
CA ILE A 198 -0.48 13.82 -10.31
C ILE A 198 -0.72 13.82 -11.82
N ARG A 199 -1.85 14.37 -12.29
CA ARG A 199 -2.17 14.43 -13.73
C ARG A 199 -1.16 15.24 -14.54
N GLU A 200 -0.55 16.25 -13.95
CA GLU A 200 0.50 17.05 -14.58
C GLU A 200 1.86 16.32 -14.68
N ARG A 201 2.05 15.23 -13.93
CA ARG A 201 3.34 14.54 -13.77
C ARG A 201 3.32 13.06 -14.13
N GLU A 202 2.13 12.51 -14.38
CA GLU A 202 2.02 11.12 -14.82
C GLU A 202 2.68 10.92 -16.20
N PRO A 203 3.25 9.74 -16.46
CA PRO A 203 3.79 9.44 -17.79
C PRO A 203 2.69 9.49 -18.85
N ASP A 204 2.98 10.01 -20.06
CA ASP A 204 2.03 10.18 -21.17
C ASP A 204 1.18 8.95 -21.53
N HIS A 205 1.66 7.76 -21.20
CA HIS A 205 1.04 6.48 -21.54
C HIS A 205 0.39 5.76 -20.35
N VAL A 206 0.37 6.41 -19.18
CA VAL A 206 -0.17 5.88 -17.94
C VAL A 206 -1.17 6.87 -17.39
N THR A 207 -2.41 6.43 -17.20
CA THR A 207 -3.36 7.15 -16.34
C THR A 207 -3.22 6.59 -14.94
N VAL A 208 -2.61 7.35 -14.03
CA VAL A 208 -2.37 6.93 -12.64
C VAL A 208 -3.71 6.71 -11.93
N SER A 209 -3.82 5.62 -11.18
CA SER A 209 -4.98 5.35 -10.33
C SER A 209 -4.84 6.23 -9.11
N VAL A 210 -5.84 7.07 -8.85
CA VAL A 210 -5.82 7.95 -7.68
C VAL A 210 -6.93 7.50 -6.74
N GLY A 211 -6.58 7.16 -5.51
CA GLY A 211 -7.52 6.99 -4.41
C GLY A 211 -7.66 8.28 -3.60
N ALA A 212 -8.81 8.46 -2.97
CA ALA A 212 -9.02 9.48 -1.93
C ALA A 212 -9.70 8.85 -0.72
N GLU A 213 -9.79 9.55 0.40
CA GLU A 213 -10.29 8.98 1.65
C GLU A 213 -11.39 9.82 2.33
N ILE A 214 -12.38 9.13 2.91
CA ILE A 214 -13.36 9.71 3.84
C ILE A 214 -13.35 8.97 5.18
N GLY A 215 -13.30 9.74 6.26
CA GLY A 215 -13.28 9.20 7.63
C GLY A 215 -11.91 8.66 8.00
N GLU A 216 -11.33 9.20 9.07
CA GLU A 216 -10.04 8.73 9.58
C GLU A 216 -10.19 7.33 10.20
N VAL A 217 -9.28 6.42 9.84
CA VAL A 217 -9.25 5.05 10.40
C VAL A 217 -9.13 5.09 11.94
N GLY A 218 -9.96 4.29 12.62
CA GLY A 218 -10.09 4.28 14.07
C GLY A 218 -11.08 5.32 14.64
N GLY A 219 -11.66 6.18 13.78
CA GLY A 219 -12.72 7.12 14.12
C GLY A 219 -14.14 6.57 13.98
N LYS A 220 -15.13 7.48 13.83
CA LYS A 220 -16.53 7.16 13.51
C LYS A 220 -16.58 6.46 12.14
N ASN A 221 -17.46 5.46 11.99
CA ASN A 221 -17.77 4.89 10.68
C ASN A 221 -18.22 5.96 9.69
N SER A 222 -17.68 5.89 8.48
CA SER A 222 -18.11 6.67 7.33
C SER A 222 -19.54 6.28 6.95
N ASP A 223 -20.29 7.24 6.43
CA ASP A 223 -21.62 7.01 5.87
C ASP A 223 -21.79 7.60 4.45
N VAL A 224 -22.86 7.21 3.77
CA VAL A 224 -23.15 7.66 2.40
C VAL A 224 -23.38 9.17 2.29
N HIS A 225 -23.66 9.86 3.39
CA HIS A 225 -23.86 11.31 3.40
C HIS A 225 -22.51 12.04 3.42
N GLU A 226 -21.55 11.52 4.18
CA GLU A 226 -20.14 11.96 4.14
C GLU A 226 -19.52 11.70 2.77
N LEU A 227 -19.75 10.52 2.18
CA LEU A 227 -19.33 10.21 0.81
C LEU A 227 -19.92 11.21 -0.18
N LYS A 228 -21.22 11.52 -0.07
CA LYS A 228 -21.88 12.48 -0.94
C LYS A 228 -21.28 13.88 -0.80
N ALA A 229 -21.06 14.34 0.43
CA ALA A 229 -20.47 15.66 0.69
C ALA A 229 -19.06 15.78 0.09
N PHE A 230 -18.22 14.75 0.31
CA PHE A 230 -16.89 14.69 -0.28
C PHE A 230 -16.94 14.69 -1.81
N MET A 231 -17.69 13.76 -2.42
CA MET A 231 -17.69 13.58 -3.88
C MET A 231 -18.30 14.76 -4.61
N ASP A 232 -19.37 15.37 -4.08
CA ASP A 232 -19.97 16.55 -4.69
C ASP A 232 -19.01 17.74 -4.63
N GLY A 233 -18.30 17.93 -3.50
CA GLY A 233 -17.27 18.96 -3.36
C GLY A 233 -16.06 18.73 -4.25
N TYR A 234 -15.56 17.49 -4.28
CA TYR A 234 -14.45 17.05 -5.12
C TYR A 234 -14.76 17.28 -6.60
N ASN A 235 -15.93 16.84 -7.08
CA ASN A 235 -16.35 17.00 -8.46
C ASN A 235 -16.46 18.47 -8.89
N ARG A 236 -17.05 19.33 -8.04
CA ARG A 236 -17.08 20.79 -8.29
C ARG A 236 -15.66 21.36 -8.37
N THR A 237 -14.77 20.92 -7.49
CA THR A 237 -13.41 21.46 -7.38
C THR A 237 -12.55 21.02 -8.55
N ILE A 238 -12.53 19.74 -8.87
CA ILE A 238 -11.72 19.20 -9.97
C ILE A 238 -12.21 19.72 -11.33
N GLN A 239 -13.52 19.91 -11.50
CA GLN A 239 -14.08 20.55 -12.69
C GLN A 239 -13.62 22.01 -12.83
N ARG A 240 -13.62 22.77 -11.72
CA ARG A 240 -13.14 24.16 -11.69
C ARG A 240 -11.65 24.26 -12.03
N ILE A 241 -10.86 23.31 -11.54
CA ILE A 241 -9.42 23.20 -11.81
C ILE A 241 -9.17 22.76 -13.27
N GLY A 242 -10.04 21.91 -13.82
CA GLY A 242 -9.91 21.38 -15.18
C GLY A 242 -9.09 20.08 -15.29
N ALA A 243 -8.78 19.43 -14.17
CA ALA A 243 -8.05 18.15 -14.17
C ALA A 243 -8.99 16.97 -14.47
N LYS A 244 -8.49 16.00 -15.25
CA LYS A 244 -9.22 14.76 -15.58
C LYS A 244 -8.25 13.67 -16.03
N PRO A 245 -8.58 12.37 -15.84
CA PRO A 245 -9.70 11.88 -15.03
C PRO A 245 -9.49 12.13 -13.53
N GLY A 246 -10.57 12.05 -12.75
CA GLY A 246 -10.52 12.19 -11.29
C GLY A 246 -10.03 10.93 -10.58
N ILE A 247 -10.44 10.75 -9.32
CA ILE A 247 -10.17 9.54 -8.55
C ILE A 247 -10.87 8.31 -9.15
N SER A 248 -10.27 7.14 -8.90
CA SER A 248 -10.78 5.83 -9.36
C SER A 248 -11.40 4.99 -8.25
N LYS A 249 -11.13 5.30 -6.99
CA LYS A 249 -11.54 4.54 -5.81
C LYS A 249 -11.60 5.48 -4.60
N ILE A 250 -12.29 5.06 -3.54
CA ILE A 250 -12.42 5.86 -2.31
C ILE A 250 -12.32 4.99 -1.07
N SER A 251 -11.39 5.33 -0.18
CA SER A 251 -11.18 4.69 1.11
C SER A 251 -12.22 5.15 2.12
N VAL A 252 -12.67 4.19 2.94
CA VAL A 252 -13.74 4.39 3.91
C VAL A 252 -13.40 3.73 5.24
N GLN A 253 -13.93 4.29 6.33
CA GLN A 253 -13.80 3.74 7.67
C GLN A 253 -15.09 3.03 8.08
N THR A 254 -15.02 1.75 8.43
CA THR A 254 -16.20 0.89 8.69
C THR A 254 -16.03 0.07 9.98
N GLY A 255 -15.28 0.62 10.93
CA GLY A 255 -15.11 0.07 12.28
C GLY A 255 -13.78 -0.61 12.53
N THR A 256 -12.85 -0.56 11.57
CA THR A 256 -11.51 -1.15 11.66
C THR A 256 -10.48 -0.19 12.26
N SER A 257 -9.34 -0.72 12.70
CA SER A 257 -8.18 0.07 13.12
C SER A 257 -6.89 -0.58 12.60
N HIS A 258 -5.89 0.22 12.25
CA HIS A 258 -4.59 -0.31 11.84
C HIS A 258 -3.94 -1.14 12.97
N GLY A 259 -3.46 -2.33 12.61
CA GLY A 259 -2.88 -3.29 13.55
C GLY A 259 -3.84 -3.92 14.56
N GLY A 260 -5.14 -3.64 14.50
CA GLY A 260 -6.12 -4.12 15.49
C GLY A 260 -5.89 -3.57 16.90
N VAL A 261 -6.68 -4.06 17.86
CA VAL A 261 -6.57 -3.65 19.27
C VAL A 261 -5.95 -4.79 20.09
N VAL A 262 -4.73 -4.59 20.58
CA VAL A 262 -4.03 -5.58 21.41
C VAL A 262 -4.56 -5.53 22.85
N LEU A 263 -4.99 -6.66 23.36
CA LEU A 263 -5.42 -6.85 24.74
C LEU A 263 -4.19 -7.01 25.68
N PRO A 264 -4.35 -6.83 27.01
CA PRO A 264 -3.22 -6.92 27.94
C PRO A 264 -2.46 -8.26 27.92
N ASP A 265 -3.13 -9.33 27.48
CA ASP A 265 -2.54 -10.68 27.31
C ASP A 265 -1.83 -10.89 25.97
N GLY A 266 -1.72 -9.84 25.14
CA GLY A 266 -1.11 -9.88 23.81
C GLY A 266 -2.02 -10.41 22.70
N SER A 267 -3.25 -10.84 23.01
CA SER A 267 -4.21 -11.26 21.99
C SER A 267 -4.84 -10.06 21.27
N ILE A 268 -5.41 -10.27 20.07
CA ILE A 268 -6.08 -9.21 19.31
C ILE A 268 -7.59 -9.25 19.56
N ALA A 269 -8.16 -8.11 19.93
CA ALA A 269 -9.59 -7.95 20.12
C ALA A 269 -10.35 -8.22 18.81
N LYS A 270 -11.50 -8.89 18.92
CA LYS A 270 -12.41 -9.08 17.79
C LYS A 270 -13.08 -7.76 17.46
N VAL A 271 -12.84 -7.28 16.25
CA VAL A 271 -13.50 -6.09 15.70
C VAL A 271 -14.72 -6.53 14.89
N GLN A 272 -15.84 -5.83 15.04
CA GLN A 272 -17.01 -6.00 14.18
C GLN A 272 -16.93 -4.99 13.03
N LEU A 273 -16.82 -5.52 11.81
CA LEU A 273 -16.86 -4.75 10.59
C LEU A 273 -18.32 -4.38 10.25
N ASP A 274 -18.56 -3.12 9.95
CA ASP A 274 -19.86 -2.65 9.45
C ASP A 274 -20.00 -2.95 7.95
N LEU A 275 -20.36 -4.20 7.66
CA LEU A 275 -20.55 -4.71 6.29
C LEU A 275 -21.70 -4.01 5.56
N GLU A 276 -22.71 -3.54 6.29
CA GLU A 276 -23.84 -2.82 5.70
C GLU A 276 -23.40 -1.45 5.21
N ALA A 277 -22.64 -0.70 6.04
CA ALA A 277 -22.03 0.56 5.63
C ALA A 277 -21.08 0.36 4.45
N LEU A 278 -20.17 -0.62 4.50
CA LEU A 278 -19.23 -0.90 3.41
C LEU A 278 -19.96 -1.16 2.09
N LYS A 279 -21.02 -1.98 2.12
CA LYS A 279 -21.82 -2.31 0.94
C LYS A 279 -22.52 -1.07 0.38
N ALA A 280 -23.14 -0.26 1.24
CA ALA A 280 -23.84 0.95 0.84
C ALA A 280 -22.88 1.98 0.22
N LEU A 281 -21.74 2.21 0.87
CA LEU A 281 -20.68 3.10 0.39
C LEU A 281 -20.12 2.65 -0.96
N SER A 282 -19.80 1.36 -1.09
CA SER A 282 -19.25 0.83 -2.34
C SER A 282 -20.28 0.91 -3.49
N GLN A 283 -21.56 0.63 -3.21
CA GLN A 283 -22.64 0.78 -4.17
C GLN A 283 -22.79 2.23 -4.64
N ASP A 284 -22.77 3.21 -3.73
CA ASP A 284 -22.90 4.62 -4.07
C ASP A 284 -21.67 5.14 -4.84
N ALA A 285 -20.46 4.74 -4.43
CA ALA A 285 -19.22 5.05 -5.13
C ALA A 285 -19.28 4.61 -6.61
N ARG A 286 -19.77 3.40 -6.90
CA ARG A 286 -19.94 2.92 -8.28
C ARG A 286 -21.11 3.60 -9.00
N SER A 287 -22.31 3.50 -8.45
CA SER A 287 -23.54 3.82 -9.18
C SER A 287 -23.82 5.31 -9.33
N LYS A 288 -23.35 6.15 -8.39
CA LYS A 288 -23.56 7.60 -8.42
C LYS A 288 -22.36 8.35 -8.95
N TYR A 289 -21.15 7.81 -8.74
CA TYR A 289 -19.90 8.51 -9.02
C TYR A 289 -18.98 7.81 -10.03
N GLY A 290 -19.33 6.60 -10.48
CA GLY A 290 -18.56 5.88 -11.51
C GLY A 290 -17.19 5.36 -11.05
N LEU A 291 -16.93 5.34 -9.74
CA LEU A 291 -15.68 4.81 -9.18
C LEU A 291 -15.67 3.27 -9.26
N GLY A 292 -14.51 2.65 -9.03
CA GLY A 292 -14.41 1.19 -8.95
C GLY A 292 -15.14 0.59 -7.74
N GLY A 293 -15.21 1.34 -6.65
CA GLY A 293 -15.87 0.96 -5.40
C GLY A 293 -15.18 1.58 -4.18
N ALA A 294 -15.64 1.16 -3.00
CA ALA A 294 -15.00 1.52 -1.74
C ALA A 294 -13.75 0.66 -1.47
N VAL A 295 -12.78 1.24 -0.78
CA VAL A 295 -11.52 0.61 -0.34
C VAL A 295 -11.56 0.44 1.18
N GLN A 296 -11.17 -0.73 1.67
CA GLN A 296 -11.14 -1.04 3.09
C GLN A 296 -9.72 -0.97 3.66
N HIS A 297 -9.55 -0.22 4.74
CA HIS A 297 -8.31 -0.15 5.52
C HIS A 297 -8.40 -0.99 6.80
N GLY A 298 -7.28 -1.17 7.51
CA GLY A 298 -7.28 -1.77 8.86
C GLY A 298 -7.76 -3.23 8.97
N ALA A 299 -7.73 -4.00 7.88
CA ALA A 299 -8.36 -5.33 7.85
C ALA A 299 -7.44 -6.51 8.26
N SER A 300 -6.17 -6.24 8.54
CA SER A 300 -5.14 -7.27 8.75
C SER A 300 -5.41 -8.22 9.92
N THR A 301 -6.17 -7.79 10.92
CA THR A 301 -6.45 -8.57 12.14
C THR A 301 -7.86 -9.13 12.17
N LEU A 302 -8.60 -9.06 11.06
CA LEU A 302 -9.93 -9.64 10.97
C LEU A 302 -9.86 -11.17 10.97
N PRO A 303 -10.91 -11.85 11.49
CA PRO A 303 -11.05 -13.29 11.34
C PRO A 303 -11.00 -13.72 9.87
N GLN A 304 -10.46 -14.92 9.61
CA GLN A 304 -10.28 -15.45 8.25
C GLN A 304 -11.60 -15.49 7.46
N GLU A 305 -12.71 -15.84 8.12
CA GLU A 305 -14.05 -15.89 7.55
C GLU A 305 -14.61 -14.53 7.10
N ALA A 306 -14.01 -13.41 7.54
CA ALA A 306 -14.45 -12.08 7.15
C ALA A 306 -14.01 -11.71 5.71
N PHE A 307 -12.90 -12.27 5.22
CA PHE A 307 -12.32 -11.84 3.94
C PHE A 307 -13.22 -12.09 2.73
N SER A 308 -14.04 -13.15 2.74
CA SER A 308 -14.98 -13.41 1.65
C SER A 308 -16.13 -12.38 1.56
N GLN A 309 -16.33 -11.57 2.61
CA GLN A 309 -17.38 -10.56 2.66
C GLN A 309 -17.01 -9.32 1.83
N PHE A 310 -15.73 -8.98 1.67
CA PHE A 310 -15.32 -7.79 0.91
C PHE A 310 -15.78 -7.83 -0.56
N PRO A 311 -15.56 -8.92 -1.31
CA PRO A 311 -16.12 -9.03 -2.65
C PRO A 311 -17.65 -9.09 -2.67
N ALA A 312 -18.28 -9.61 -1.60
CA ALA A 312 -19.74 -9.68 -1.49
C ALA A 312 -20.38 -8.31 -1.22
N CYS A 313 -19.69 -7.43 -0.51
CA CYS A 313 -20.02 -6.01 -0.37
C CYS A 313 -19.54 -5.17 -1.58
N GLU A 314 -18.92 -5.82 -2.56
CA GLU A 314 -18.34 -5.20 -3.74
C GLU A 314 -17.29 -4.12 -3.42
N ALA A 315 -16.56 -4.24 -2.30
CA ALA A 315 -15.38 -3.43 -2.06
C ALA A 315 -14.34 -3.72 -3.16
N VAL A 316 -13.76 -2.68 -3.75
CA VAL A 316 -12.86 -2.83 -4.90
C VAL A 316 -11.45 -3.22 -4.45
N GLU A 317 -11.06 -2.83 -3.24
CA GLU A 317 -9.72 -3.01 -2.71
C GLU A 317 -9.71 -3.13 -1.19
N ILE A 318 -8.66 -3.76 -0.65
CA ILE A 318 -8.42 -3.95 0.79
C ILE A 318 -6.92 -3.86 1.11
N HIS A 319 -6.56 -3.03 2.09
CA HIS A 319 -5.16 -2.80 2.50
C HIS A 319 -4.77 -3.74 3.64
N LEU A 320 -3.63 -4.42 3.51
CA LEU A 320 -3.18 -5.50 4.38
C LEU A 320 -1.68 -5.39 4.67
N ALA A 321 -1.32 -5.41 5.95
CA ALA A 321 0.04 -5.10 6.38
C ALA A 321 0.46 -5.92 7.62
N THR A 322 -0.15 -5.62 8.77
CA THR A 322 0.35 -6.03 10.09
C THR A 322 0.48 -7.55 10.24
N ASN A 323 -0.40 -8.33 9.61
CA ASN A 323 -0.33 -9.78 9.71
C ASN A 323 0.93 -10.35 9.00
N PHE A 324 1.34 -9.78 7.86
CA PHE A 324 2.54 -10.21 7.15
C PHE A 324 3.80 -9.93 7.99
N GLN A 325 3.86 -8.75 8.60
CA GLN A 325 4.92 -8.39 9.54
C GLN A 325 4.93 -9.34 10.75
N THR A 326 3.75 -9.64 11.31
CA THR A 326 3.59 -10.53 12.46
C THR A 326 4.10 -11.94 12.14
N ILE A 327 3.73 -12.49 10.97
CA ILE A 327 4.23 -13.80 10.50
C ILE A 327 5.76 -13.82 10.53
N VAL A 328 6.44 -12.77 10.06
CA VAL A 328 7.90 -12.73 10.05
C VAL A 328 8.50 -12.60 11.45
N MET A 329 8.05 -11.64 12.24
CA MET A 329 8.63 -11.34 13.57
C MET A 329 8.37 -12.45 14.59
N ASP A 330 7.22 -13.13 14.47
CA ASP A 330 6.78 -14.15 15.41
C ASP A 330 7.05 -15.57 14.91
N HIS A 331 7.61 -15.73 13.71
CA HIS A 331 7.89 -17.03 13.11
C HIS A 331 8.70 -17.95 14.06
N PRO A 332 8.31 -19.22 14.27
CA PRO A 332 9.03 -20.13 15.17
C PRO A 332 10.49 -20.40 14.78
N ALA A 333 10.82 -20.28 13.49
CA ALA A 333 12.19 -20.45 12.99
C ALA A 333 13.06 -19.19 13.12
N LEU A 334 12.51 -18.05 13.59
CA LEU A 334 13.31 -16.84 13.78
C LEU A 334 14.29 -17.06 14.95
N PRO A 335 15.59 -16.74 14.82
CA PRO A 335 16.55 -16.88 15.91
C PRO A 335 16.10 -16.11 17.16
N GLN A 336 16.07 -16.79 18.31
CA GLN A 336 15.62 -16.18 19.57
C GLN A 336 16.48 -14.98 19.98
N ASP A 337 17.78 -15.03 19.69
CA ASP A 337 18.70 -13.93 19.97
C ASP A 337 18.34 -12.66 19.16
N LEU A 338 18.05 -12.82 17.86
CA LEU A 338 17.60 -11.70 17.02
C LEU A 338 16.27 -11.13 17.52
N ARG A 339 15.31 -11.98 17.90
CA ARG A 339 14.03 -11.52 18.47
C ARG A 339 14.25 -10.72 19.76
N ARG A 340 15.14 -11.20 20.64
CA ARG A 340 15.49 -10.49 21.88
C ARG A 340 16.15 -9.14 21.58
N GLU A 341 17.12 -9.10 20.67
CA GLU A 341 17.79 -7.86 20.26
C GLU A 341 16.80 -6.82 19.72
N VAL A 342 15.88 -7.24 18.84
CA VAL A 342 14.80 -6.37 18.34
C VAL A 342 13.97 -5.82 19.50
N ASN A 343 13.52 -6.68 20.42
CA ASN A 343 12.69 -6.24 21.55
C ASN A 343 13.43 -5.29 22.50
N GLU A 344 14.70 -5.52 22.79
CA GLU A 344 15.51 -4.61 23.62
C GLU A 344 15.74 -3.27 22.93
N TRP A 345 15.97 -3.29 21.62
CA TRP A 345 16.08 -2.07 20.83
C TRP A 345 14.78 -1.26 20.88
N VAL A 346 13.62 -1.91 20.70
CA VAL A 346 12.30 -1.26 20.77
C VAL A 346 12.07 -0.63 22.14
N LYS A 347 12.38 -1.35 23.23
CA LYS A 347 12.28 -0.82 24.61
C LYS A 347 13.16 0.39 24.87
N THR A 348 14.25 0.53 24.14
CA THR A 348 15.19 1.63 24.30
C THR A 348 14.84 2.82 23.41
N GLU A 349 14.67 2.56 22.12
CA GLU A 349 14.57 3.58 21.07
C GLU A 349 13.13 4.05 20.80
N ALA A 350 12.12 3.26 21.18
CA ALA A 350 10.70 3.63 21.05
C ALA A 350 10.03 3.85 22.42
N LYS A 351 10.80 4.06 23.49
CA LYS A 351 10.30 4.18 24.87
C LYS A 351 9.24 5.26 25.04
N GLU A 352 9.26 6.29 24.22
CA GLU A 352 8.28 7.39 24.20
C GLU A 352 6.89 6.94 23.76
N GLU A 353 6.78 5.83 23.02
CA GLU A 353 5.49 5.22 22.65
C GLU A 353 4.93 4.34 23.78
N TRP A 354 5.71 4.04 24.81
CA TRP A 354 5.25 3.25 25.95
C TRP A 354 4.35 4.08 26.86
N LYS A 355 3.04 3.95 26.64
CA LYS A 355 2.02 4.70 27.38
C LYS A 355 1.77 4.10 28.75
N LYS A 356 1.41 4.96 29.71
CA LYS A 356 0.97 4.54 31.04
C LYS A 356 -0.23 3.59 30.92
N GLY A 357 -0.07 2.36 31.40
CA GLY A 357 -1.10 1.33 31.40
C GLY A 357 -0.95 0.27 30.31
N ASP A 358 -0.03 0.45 29.35
CA ASP A 358 0.33 -0.61 28.39
C ASP A 358 1.17 -1.70 29.08
N SER A 359 0.84 -2.97 28.84
CA SER A 359 1.76 -4.08 29.15
C SER A 359 2.99 -4.05 28.23
N GLU A 360 4.06 -4.77 28.60
CA GLU A 360 5.24 -4.90 27.74
C GLU A 360 4.86 -5.52 26.39
N GLU A 361 3.97 -6.51 26.38
CA GLU A 361 3.48 -7.17 25.17
C GLU A 361 2.73 -6.19 24.26
N GLN A 362 1.85 -5.35 24.81
CA GLN A 362 1.13 -4.32 24.04
C GLN A 362 2.09 -3.30 23.45
N PHE A 363 3.06 -2.84 24.24
CA PHE A 363 4.06 -1.87 23.80
C PHE A 363 4.94 -2.44 22.68
N LEU A 364 5.48 -3.64 22.87
CA LEU A 364 6.33 -4.32 21.87
C LEU A 364 5.55 -4.57 20.58
N TYR A 365 4.30 -5.05 20.66
CA TYR A 365 3.48 -5.31 19.47
C TYR A 365 3.28 -4.03 18.62
N LYS A 366 2.95 -2.91 19.27
CA LYS A 366 2.68 -1.62 18.58
C LYS A 366 3.95 -1.03 17.98
N SER A 367 5.06 -1.09 18.72
CA SER A 367 6.26 -0.29 18.43
C SER A 367 7.31 -1.05 17.61
N ARG A 368 7.24 -2.39 17.54
CA ARG A 368 8.23 -3.24 16.83
C ARG A 368 8.42 -2.92 15.35
N LYS A 369 7.45 -2.28 14.70
CA LYS A 369 7.59 -1.81 13.31
C LYS A 369 8.76 -0.85 13.12
N LYS A 370 9.08 -0.02 14.13
CA LYS A 370 10.22 0.92 14.08
C LYS A 370 11.59 0.22 14.02
N ALA A 371 11.66 -1.04 14.42
CA ALA A 371 12.89 -1.82 14.33
C ALA A 371 13.18 -2.36 12.92
N ILE A 372 12.23 -2.25 11.98
CA ILE A 372 12.37 -2.86 10.64
C ILE A 372 13.56 -2.25 9.88
N GLY A 373 13.64 -0.93 9.76
CA GLY A 373 14.77 -0.26 9.12
C GLY A 373 16.11 -0.58 9.79
N PRO A 374 16.26 -0.34 11.12
CA PRO A 374 17.48 -0.63 11.85
C PRO A 374 17.99 -2.07 11.74
N PHE A 375 17.07 -3.06 11.73
CA PHE A 375 17.42 -4.48 11.63
C PHE A 375 17.28 -5.04 10.19
N LYS A 376 17.03 -4.19 9.19
CA LYS A 376 16.73 -4.61 7.80
C LYS A 376 17.77 -5.58 7.25
N ARG A 377 19.06 -5.24 7.40
CA ARG A 377 20.16 -6.11 6.95
C ARG A 377 20.19 -7.44 7.71
N GLN A 378 20.00 -7.44 9.02
CA GLN A 378 19.99 -8.68 9.83
C GLN A 378 18.86 -9.62 9.40
N PHE A 379 17.67 -9.09 9.10
CA PHE A 379 16.58 -9.89 8.55
C PHE A 379 16.93 -10.45 7.15
N TRP A 380 17.47 -9.63 6.25
CA TRP A 380 17.89 -10.07 4.92
C TRP A 380 19.03 -11.10 4.94
N ASP A 381 19.89 -11.04 5.95
CA ASP A 381 21.04 -11.93 6.13
C ASP A 381 20.68 -13.21 6.91
N LEU A 382 19.39 -13.40 7.25
CA LEU A 382 18.93 -14.66 7.82
C LEU A 382 19.31 -15.85 6.92
N PRO A 383 19.71 -16.99 7.51
CA PRO A 383 19.95 -18.23 6.80
C PRO A 383 18.82 -18.58 5.82
N GLU A 384 19.19 -19.10 4.65
CA GLU A 384 18.23 -19.41 3.58
C GLU A 384 17.12 -20.36 4.04
N ASP A 385 17.43 -21.34 4.88
CA ASP A 385 16.43 -22.28 5.43
C ASP A 385 15.41 -21.59 6.35
N ILE A 386 15.81 -20.53 7.06
CA ILE A 386 14.89 -19.70 7.85
C ILE A 386 14.01 -18.87 6.93
N ARG A 387 14.62 -18.13 5.97
CA ARG A 387 13.88 -17.30 5.01
C ARG A 387 12.90 -18.13 4.17
N ALA A 388 13.27 -19.34 3.78
CA ALA A 388 12.42 -20.26 3.04
C ALA A 388 11.19 -20.71 3.86
N ARG A 389 11.35 -21.03 5.14
CA ARG A 389 10.22 -21.41 6.02
C ARG A 389 9.25 -20.25 6.23
N VAL A 390 9.78 -19.05 6.53
CA VAL A 390 8.97 -17.83 6.64
C VAL A 390 8.23 -17.55 5.33
N GLY A 391 8.93 -17.64 4.19
CA GLY A 391 8.35 -17.45 2.87
C GLY A 391 7.24 -18.45 2.53
N ALA A 392 7.28 -19.67 3.05
CA ALA A 392 6.24 -20.67 2.84
C ALA A 392 4.95 -20.32 3.62
N ASP A 393 5.07 -19.84 4.86
CA ASP A 393 3.92 -19.42 5.66
C ASP A 393 3.28 -18.12 5.12
N LEU A 394 4.10 -17.20 4.61
CA LEU A 394 3.64 -16.03 3.85
C LEU A 394 2.88 -16.45 2.59
N GLU A 395 3.43 -17.37 1.78
CA GLU A 395 2.78 -17.84 0.55
C GLU A 395 1.43 -18.51 0.83
N LYS A 396 1.35 -19.32 1.90
CA LYS A 396 0.09 -19.92 2.38
C LYS A 396 -0.93 -18.84 2.71
N THR A 397 -0.50 -17.77 3.37
CA THR A 397 -1.35 -16.64 3.74
C THR A 397 -1.86 -15.89 2.50
N PHE A 398 -0.98 -15.54 1.56
CA PHE A 398 -1.37 -14.87 0.32
C PHE A 398 -2.32 -15.70 -0.52
N THR A 399 -2.11 -17.02 -0.59
CA THR A 399 -2.99 -17.93 -1.33
C THR A 399 -4.39 -17.93 -0.74
N PHE A 400 -4.49 -18.05 0.59
CA PHE A 400 -5.76 -17.97 1.28
C PHE A 400 -6.47 -16.64 0.97
N LEU A 401 -5.77 -15.51 1.11
CA LEU A 401 -6.33 -14.19 0.83
C LEU A 401 -6.81 -14.06 -0.62
N PHE A 402 -6.02 -14.53 -1.58
CA PHE A 402 -6.34 -14.43 -3.01
C PHE A 402 -7.59 -15.23 -3.38
N GLU A 403 -7.82 -16.37 -2.71
CA GLU A 403 -9.04 -17.14 -2.87
C GLU A 403 -10.24 -16.44 -2.22
N GLN A 404 -10.11 -15.96 -0.98
CA GLN A 404 -11.22 -15.29 -0.28
C GLN A 404 -11.65 -14.00 -0.96
N LEU A 405 -10.69 -13.23 -1.46
CA LEU A 405 -10.91 -11.95 -2.15
C LEU A 405 -11.31 -12.11 -3.62
N ARG A 406 -11.45 -13.37 -4.09
CA ARG A 406 -11.88 -13.74 -5.44
C ARG A 406 -10.98 -13.20 -6.54
N VAL A 407 -9.67 -13.09 -6.28
CA VAL A 407 -8.70 -12.66 -7.30
C VAL A 407 -8.07 -13.83 -8.07
N LYS A 408 -8.40 -15.07 -7.73
CA LYS A 408 -8.07 -16.26 -8.53
C LYS A 408 -8.62 -16.14 -9.96
N GLY A 409 -7.78 -16.36 -10.97
CA GLY A 409 -8.15 -16.30 -12.39
C GLY A 409 -8.42 -14.88 -12.91
N THR A 410 -8.11 -13.83 -12.15
CA THR A 410 -8.31 -12.44 -12.61
C THR A 410 -7.34 -12.02 -13.70
N ARG A 411 -6.29 -12.81 -13.96
CA ARG A 411 -5.25 -12.48 -14.94
C ARG A 411 -5.79 -12.11 -16.32
N ALA A 412 -6.67 -12.93 -16.88
CA ALA A 412 -7.22 -12.68 -18.22
C ALA A 412 -7.97 -11.34 -18.31
N MET A 413 -8.66 -10.96 -17.22
CA MET A 413 -9.37 -9.69 -17.13
C MET A 413 -8.41 -8.53 -16.91
N THR A 414 -7.40 -8.68 -16.06
CA THR A 414 -6.34 -7.67 -15.89
C THR A 414 -5.66 -7.39 -17.23
N ASP A 415 -5.25 -8.42 -17.98
CA ASP A 415 -4.59 -8.27 -19.29
C ASP A 415 -5.50 -7.64 -20.37
N LYS A 416 -6.82 -7.79 -20.22
CA LYS A 416 -7.80 -7.15 -21.12
C LYS A 416 -7.78 -5.63 -20.96
N TYR A 417 -7.78 -5.14 -19.72
CA TYR A 417 -7.93 -3.71 -19.41
C TYR A 417 -6.61 -2.98 -19.21
N VAL A 418 -5.55 -3.67 -18.77
CA VAL A 418 -4.26 -3.06 -18.42
C VAL A 418 -3.18 -3.56 -19.37
N LYS A 419 -2.63 -2.63 -20.16
CA LYS A 419 -1.63 -2.91 -21.19
C LYS A 419 -0.40 -2.02 -21.01
N PRO A 420 0.48 -2.34 -20.05
CA PRO A 420 1.63 -1.49 -19.76
C PRO A 420 2.58 -1.49 -20.96
N LYS A 421 2.92 -0.27 -21.41
CA LYS A 421 3.87 -0.08 -22.50
C LYS A 421 5.30 -0.32 -22.01
N LEU A 422 6.20 -0.57 -22.96
CA LEU A 422 7.62 -0.59 -22.68
C LEU A 422 8.07 0.85 -22.35
N ASP A 423 8.68 1.01 -21.19
CA ASP A 423 9.32 2.26 -20.74
C ASP A 423 10.77 1.94 -20.36
N SER A 424 11.67 1.98 -21.35
CA SER A 424 13.07 1.60 -21.20
C SER A 424 13.94 2.85 -21.07
N HIS A 425 15.00 2.75 -20.29
CA HIS A 425 15.97 3.81 -20.05
C HIS A 425 17.34 3.38 -20.56
N ALA A 426 17.99 4.22 -21.38
CA ALA A 426 19.30 3.92 -21.94
C ALA A 426 20.43 3.85 -20.91
N ALA A 427 20.23 4.44 -19.72
CA ALA A 427 21.19 4.49 -18.62
C ALA A 427 20.44 4.65 -17.28
N PRO A 428 21.11 4.45 -16.13
CA PRO A 428 20.54 4.77 -14.83
C PRO A 428 20.02 6.21 -14.79
N ARG A 429 18.77 6.38 -14.33
CA ARG A 429 18.20 7.72 -14.11
C ARG A 429 18.85 8.34 -12.88
N ALA A 430 19.06 9.66 -12.92
CA ALA A 430 19.47 10.39 -11.73
C ALA A 430 18.42 10.17 -10.63
N ALA A 431 18.87 9.93 -9.41
CA ALA A 431 17.97 9.94 -8.27
C ALA A 431 17.34 11.33 -8.16
N LEU A 432 16.02 11.40 -8.04
CA LEU A 432 15.39 12.62 -7.58
C LEU A 432 15.86 12.93 -6.16
N VAL A 433 15.78 14.20 -5.78
CA VAL A 433 15.96 14.57 -4.37
C VAL A 433 14.85 13.88 -3.59
N SER A 434 15.24 13.04 -2.63
CA SER A 434 14.28 12.32 -1.82
C SER A 434 13.37 13.28 -1.09
N ALA A 435 12.07 13.01 -1.12
CA ALA A 435 11.11 13.72 -0.29
C ALA A 435 11.46 13.51 1.20
N PRO A 436 11.21 14.51 2.06
CA PRO A 436 11.49 14.37 3.49
C PRO A 436 10.68 13.21 4.08
N ASP A 437 11.34 12.42 4.93
CA ASP A 437 10.70 11.32 5.65
C ASP A 437 9.64 11.85 6.64
N ASP A 438 8.60 11.05 6.85
CA ASP A 438 7.58 11.33 7.85
C ASP A 438 7.08 10.07 8.54
N ALA A 439 7.85 9.57 9.52
CA ALA A 439 7.46 8.41 10.32
C ALA A 439 6.23 8.66 11.21
N GLU A 440 5.77 9.92 11.35
CA GLU A 440 4.57 10.28 12.11
C GLU A 440 3.33 10.47 11.22
N ALA A 441 3.46 10.34 9.89
CA ALA A 441 2.30 10.27 9.01
C ALA A 441 1.48 9.01 9.32
N GLY A 442 0.21 9.02 8.94
CA GLY A 442 -0.67 7.88 9.06
C GLY A 442 -0.14 6.64 8.35
N GLU A 443 -0.62 5.51 8.83
CA GLU A 443 -0.65 4.22 8.15
C GLU A 443 -2.09 3.87 7.87
#